data_AF-A0A7Y8ITQ6-F1
#
_entry.id   AF-A0A7Y8ITQ6-F1
#
_cell.length_a   1.000
_cell.length_b   1.000
_cell.length_c   1.000
_cell.angle_alpha   90.00
_cell.angle_beta   90.00
_cell.angle_gamma   90.00
#
_symmetry.space_group_name_H-M   'P 1'
#
loop_
_entity.id
_entity.type
_entity.pdbx_description
1 polymer ?
#
loop_
_entity_poly.entity_id
_entity_poly.type
_entity_poly.pdbx_seq_one_letter_code
_entity_poly.pdbx_strand_id
1 'polypeptide(L)'
;MNDKPETPFDSIESAEQFVELLIEAIEESRRDVDEEIVLAEGNRSGRTQRALQLVSANLAKLNQHMTASRRILTHLKTLRRLLLQERRLAKTLQTKKSNQELSRWS
;
A
#
# COMPACT_ATOMS: atom_id res chain seq x y z
N MET A 1 17.85 25.87 2.26
CA MET A 1 16.60 25.11 2.07
C MET A 1 17.03 23.68 1.76
N ASN A 2 16.53 22.71 2.52
CA ASN A 2 16.94 21.31 2.39
C ASN A 2 15.92 20.60 1.49
N ASP A 3 16.00 20.83 0.19
CA ASP A 3 15.10 20.24 -0.81
C ASP A 3 15.52 18.79 -1.07
N LYS A 4 15.13 17.89 -0.16
CA LYS A 4 15.13 16.46 -0.48
C LYS A 4 13.93 16.22 -1.42
N PRO A 5 14.14 15.59 -2.59
CA PRO A 5 13.01 15.23 -3.45
C PRO A 5 12.07 14.31 -2.67
N GLU A 6 10.76 14.59 -2.76
CA GLU A 6 9.76 13.73 -2.14
C GLU A 6 9.90 12.30 -2.67
N THR A 7 10.01 11.34 -1.76
CA THR A 7 10.06 9.93 -2.11
C THR A 7 8.67 9.30 -1.98
N PRO A 8 8.38 8.22 -2.72
CA PRO A 8 7.12 7.50 -2.58
C PRO A 8 6.87 6.96 -1.17
N PHE A 9 7.87 6.94 -0.29
CA PHE A 9 7.79 6.40 1.06
C PHE A 9 7.80 7.47 2.17
N ASP A 10 7.62 8.75 1.82
CA ASP A 10 7.62 9.85 2.78
C ASP A 10 6.37 9.84 3.69
N SER A 11 5.26 9.25 3.22
CA SER A 11 4.05 9.04 4.02
C SER A 11 3.40 7.69 3.74
N ILE A 12 2.47 7.28 4.62
CA ILE A 12 1.69 6.05 4.43
C ILE A 12 0.82 6.17 3.17
N GLU A 13 0.31 7.37 2.91
CA GLU A 13 -0.53 7.70 1.76
C GLU A 13 0.26 7.61 0.45
N SER A 14 1.47 8.18 0.38
CA SER A 14 2.32 8.07 -0.80
C SER A 14 2.77 6.62 -1.03
N ALA A 15 3.04 5.87 0.04
CA ALA A 15 3.45 4.47 -0.06
C ALA A 15 2.30 3.58 -0.55
N GLU A 16 1.06 3.85 -0.11
CA GLU A 16 -0.14 3.15 -0.59
C GLU A 16 -0.37 3.38 -2.08
N GLN A 17 -0.23 4.63 -2.55
CA GLN A 17 -0.34 4.99 -3.96
C GLN A 17 0.74 4.31 -4.81
N PHE A 18 1.98 4.28 -4.32
CA PHE A 18 3.07 3.59 -5.02
C PHE A 18 2.81 2.09 -5.15
N VAL A 19 2.36 1.44 -4.07
CA VAL A 19 2.04 0.00 -4.10
C VAL A 19 0.88 -0.29 -5.05
N GLU A 20 -0.11 0.61 -5.17
CA GLU A 20 -1.20 0.49 -6.13
C GLU A 20 -0.71 0.52 -7.58
N LEU A 21 0.11 1.51 -7.93
CA LEU A 21 0.75 1.57 -9.26
C LEU A 21 1.63 0.32 -9.54
N LEU A 22 2.32 -0.18 -8.52
CA LEU A 22 3.14 -1.37 -8.66
C LEU A 22 2.29 -2.63 -8.90
N ILE A 23 1.13 -2.76 -8.23
CA ILE A 23 0.17 -3.85 -8.47
C ILE A 23 -0.30 -3.84 -9.93
N GLU A 24 -0.64 -2.66 -10.46
CA GLU A 24 -1.06 -2.50 -11.86
C GLU A 24 0.03 -2.93 -12.84
N ALA A 25 1.27 -2.46 -12.63
CA ALA A 25 2.41 -2.82 -13.48
C ALA A 25 2.73 -4.33 -13.43
N ILE A 26 2.57 -4.97 -12.26
CA ILE A 26 2.74 -6.43 -12.13
C ILE A 26 1.66 -7.18 -12.91
N GLU A 27 0.40 -6.73 -12.85
CA GLU A 27 -0.70 -7.35 -13.60
C GLU A 27 -0.55 -7.17 -15.11
N GLU A 28 -0.08 -6.01 -15.56
CA GLU A 28 0.29 -5.79 -16.96
C GLU A 28 1.39 -6.75 -17.40
N SER A 29 2.50 -6.78 -16.66
CA SER A 29 3.62 -7.68 -16.95
C SER A 29 3.19 -9.16 -16.98
N ARG A 30 2.25 -9.55 -16.12
CA ARG A 30 1.73 -10.92 -16.11
C ARG A 30 0.91 -11.23 -17.36
N ARG A 31 0.04 -10.30 -17.80
CA ARG A 31 -0.73 -10.44 -19.04
C ARG A 31 0.18 -10.62 -20.25
N ASP A 32 1.22 -9.81 -20.35
CA ASP A 32 2.20 -9.90 -21.45
C ASP A 32 2.90 -11.28 -21.47
N VAL A 33 3.29 -11.80 -20.30
CA VAL A 33 3.90 -13.13 -20.19
C VAL A 33 2.91 -14.23 -20.55
N ASP A 34 1.65 -14.13 -20.12
CA ASP A 34 0.61 -15.11 -20.43
C ASP A 34 0.30 -15.13 -21.94
N GLU A 35 0.30 -13.97 -22.62
CA GLU A 35 0.23 -13.89 -24.07
C GLU A 35 1.43 -14.57 -24.76
N GLU A 36 2.64 -14.36 -24.25
CA GLU A 36 3.84 -15.00 -24.79
C GLU A 36 3.82 -16.54 -24.58
N ILE A 37 3.24 -17.03 -23.48
CA ILE A 37 3.01 -18.46 -23.25
C ILE A 37 2.11 -19.04 -24.33
N VAL A 38 0.97 -18.40 -24.63
CA VAL A 38 0.03 -18.84 -25.65
C VAL A 38 0.69 -18.86 -27.03
N LEU A 39 1.45 -17.81 -27.38
CA LEU A 39 2.18 -17.73 -28.65
C LEU A 39 3.30 -18.80 -28.77
N ALA A 40 3.84 -19.25 -27.63
CA ALA A 40 4.93 -20.22 -27.58
C ALA A 40 4.49 -21.68 -27.77
N GLU A 41 3.20 -22.01 -27.63
CA GLU A 41 2.67 -23.39 -27.64
C GLU A 41 2.93 -24.16 -28.95
N GLY A 42 3.26 -23.46 -30.06
CA GLY A 42 3.57 -24.09 -31.36
C GLY A 42 5.02 -23.99 -31.84
N ASN A 43 5.84 -23.08 -31.29
CA ASN A 43 7.11 -22.67 -31.93
C ASN A 43 8.34 -22.62 -31.00
N ARG A 44 8.20 -22.89 -29.69
CA ARG A 44 9.33 -22.79 -28.74
C ARG A 44 9.74 -24.12 -28.12
N SER A 45 10.99 -24.17 -27.66
CA SER A 45 11.49 -25.30 -26.89
C SER A 45 10.73 -25.45 -25.56
N GLY A 46 10.52 -26.68 -25.10
CA GLY A 46 9.87 -26.94 -23.81
C GLY A 46 10.59 -26.32 -22.59
N ARG A 47 11.88 -25.97 -22.71
CA ARG A 47 12.61 -25.22 -21.68
C ARG A 47 12.12 -23.77 -21.60
N THR A 48 11.90 -23.12 -22.75
CA THR A 48 11.42 -21.73 -22.79
C THR A 48 9.99 -21.63 -22.26
N GLN A 49 9.12 -22.59 -22.62
CA GLN A 49 7.75 -22.64 -22.11
C GLN A 49 7.72 -22.78 -20.58
N ARG A 50 8.53 -23.69 -20.01
CA ARG A 50 8.65 -23.84 -18.55
C ARG A 50 9.18 -22.58 -17.87
N ALA A 51 10.11 -21.86 -18.50
CA ALA A 51 10.63 -20.62 -17.96
C ALA A 51 9.54 -19.53 -17.90
N LEU A 52 8.74 -19.38 -18.95
CA LEU A 52 7.62 -18.43 -18.97
C LEU A 52 6.55 -18.79 -17.92
N GLN A 53 6.20 -20.07 -17.77
CA GLN A 53 5.30 -20.53 -16.73
C GLN A 53 5.81 -20.19 -15.32
N LEU A 54 7.12 -20.35 -15.08
CA LEU A 54 7.75 -19.99 -13.80
C LEU A 54 7.68 -18.48 -13.56
N VAL A 55 7.89 -17.66 -14.58
CA VAL A 55 7.77 -16.20 -14.49
C VAL A 55 6.34 -15.79 -14.16
N SER A 56 5.34 -16.32 -14.88
CA SER A 56 3.92 -16.04 -14.61
C SER A 56 3.53 -16.41 -13.17
N ALA A 57 3.97 -17.58 -12.68
CA ALA A 57 3.74 -17.99 -11.29
C ALA A 57 4.39 -17.05 -10.26
N ASN A 58 5.61 -16.57 -10.53
CA ASN A 58 6.29 -15.61 -9.66
C ASN A 58 5.61 -14.24 -9.66
N LEU A 59 5.13 -13.77 -10.82
CA LEU A 59 4.36 -12.53 -10.93
C LEU A 59 3.03 -12.61 -10.17
N ALA A 60 2.33 -13.74 -10.26
CA ALA A 60 1.12 -13.98 -9.46
C ALA A 60 1.42 -13.92 -7.95
N LYS A 61 2.52 -14.54 -7.50
CA LYS A 61 2.95 -14.48 -6.10
C LYS A 61 3.33 -13.06 -5.67
N LEU A 62 4.04 -12.33 -6.52
CA LEU A 62 4.40 -10.94 -6.26
C LEU A 62 3.17 -10.06 -6.12
N ASN A 63 2.16 -10.23 -6.99
CA ASN A 63 0.89 -9.52 -6.90
C ASN A 63 0.18 -9.78 -5.56
N GLN A 64 0.11 -11.04 -5.11
CA GLN A 64 -0.46 -11.40 -3.81
C GLN A 64 0.24 -10.69 -2.66
N HIS A 65 1.58 -10.64 -2.67
CA HIS A 65 2.35 -9.93 -1.66
C HIS A 65 2.08 -8.42 -1.68
N MET A 66 2.04 -7.80 -2.86
CA MET A 66 1.77 -6.36 -2.98
C MET A 66 0.34 -6.02 -2.53
N THR A 67 -0.65 -6.84 -2.86
CA THR A 67 -2.04 -6.69 -2.39
C THR A 67 -2.12 -6.78 -0.86
N ALA A 68 -1.43 -7.74 -0.25
CA ALA A 68 -1.36 -7.86 1.20
C ALA A 68 -0.69 -6.64 1.84
N SER A 69 0.42 -6.17 1.28
CA SER A 69 1.11 -4.96 1.75
C SER A 69 0.22 -3.72 1.66
N ARG A 70 -0.51 -3.51 0.56
CA ARG A 70 -1.48 -2.40 0.41
C ARG A 70 -2.52 -2.43 1.52
N ARG A 71 -3.11 -3.59 1.79
CA ARG A 71 -4.09 -3.76 2.87
C ARG A 71 -3.52 -3.42 4.25
N ILE A 72 -2.28 -3.82 4.53
CA ILE A 72 -1.59 -3.48 5.78
C ILE A 72 -1.39 -1.96 5.90
N LEU A 73 -0.96 -1.28 4.82
CA LEU A 73 -0.82 0.17 4.79
C LEU A 73 -2.16 0.88 5.03
N THR A 74 -3.24 0.42 4.39
CA THR A 74 -4.60 0.95 4.63
C THR A 74 -5.02 0.78 6.11
N HIS A 75 -4.72 -0.37 6.73
CA HIS A 75 -5.00 -0.58 8.14
C HIS A 75 -4.17 0.36 9.04
N LEU A 76 -2.88 0.54 8.75
CA LEU A 76 -2.02 1.49 9.48
C LEU A 76 -2.53 2.93 9.37
N LYS A 77 -2.95 3.36 8.19
CA LYS A 77 -3.57 4.67 7.96
C LYS A 77 -4.82 4.85 8.83
N THR A 78 -5.67 3.83 8.86
CA THR A 78 -6.90 3.82 9.66
C THR A 78 -6.59 3.91 11.16
N LEU A 79 -5.65 3.10 11.65
CA LEU A 79 -5.22 3.11 13.06
C LEU A 79 -4.66 4.47 13.46
N ARG A 80 -3.79 5.06 12.63
CA ARG A 80 -3.22 6.40 12.88
C ARG A 80 -4.33 7.44 13.02
N ARG A 81 -5.35 7.41 12.15
CA ARG A 81 -6.50 8.32 12.21
C ARG A 81 -7.28 8.16 13.51
N LEU A 82 -7.59 6.92 13.91
CA LEU A 82 -8.34 6.63 15.13
C LEU A 82 -7.59 7.13 16.38
N LEU A 83 -6.30 6.81 16.50
CA LEU A 83 -5.47 7.25 17.64
C LEU A 83 -5.36 8.78 17.72
N LEU A 84 -5.26 9.48 16.58
CA LEU A 84 -5.24 10.95 16.56
C LEU A 84 -6.60 11.53 16.98
N GLN A 85 -7.70 10.91 16.58
CA GLN A 85 -9.05 11.32 17.00
C GLN A 85 -9.24 11.15 18.51
N GLU A 86 -8.85 9.99 19.06
CA GLU A 86 -8.90 9.74 20.50
C GLU A 86 -8.12 10.78 21.30
N ARG A 87 -6.89 11.10 20.87
CA ARG A 87 -6.06 12.13 21.51
C ARG A 87 -6.72 13.52 21.46
N ARG A 88 -7.37 13.88 20.35
CA ARG A 88 -8.09 15.17 20.23
C ARG A 88 -9.30 15.22 21.17
N LEU A 89 -10.05 14.13 21.27
CA LEU A 89 -11.19 14.02 22.17
C LEU A 89 -10.75 14.13 23.64
N ALA A 90 -9.70 13.41 24.03
CA ALA A 90 -9.13 13.49 25.38
C ALA A 90 -8.71 14.93 25.75
N LYS A 91 -8.01 15.62 24.84
CA LYS A 91 -7.63 17.04 25.03
C LYS A 91 -8.85 17.94 25.19
N THR A 92 -9.87 17.76 24.35
CA THR A 92 -11.11 18.56 24.41
C THR A 92 -11.83 18.38 25.75
N LEU A 93 -11.89 17.15 26.26
CA LEU A 93 -12.48 16.85 27.55
C LEU A 93 -11.68 17.46 28.71
N GLN A 94 -10.35 17.45 28.63
CA GLN A 94 -9.49 18.10 29.62
C GLN A 94 -9.72 19.61 29.65
N THR A 95 -9.74 20.28 28.48
CA THR A 95 -10.02 21.72 28.38
C THR A 95 -11.39 22.08 28.96
N LYS A 96 -12.43 21.28 28.70
CA LYS A 96 -13.77 21.50 29.27
C LYS A 96 -13.77 21.40 30.80
N LYS A 97 -13.08 20.40 31.37
CA LYS A 97 -12.96 20.27 32.83
C LYS A 97 -12.24 21.46 33.46
N SER A 98 -11.11 21.89 32.88
CA SER A 98 -10.37 23.05 33.39
C SER A 98 -11.18 24.35 33.33
N ASN A 99 -11.96 24.58 32.28
CA ASN A 99 -12.86 25.73 32.20
C ASN A 99 -13.99 25.67 33.25
N GLN A 100 -14.54 24.48 33.54
CA GLN A 100 -15.56 24.32 34.57
C GLN A 100 -15.03 24.59 35.98
N GLU A 101 -13.77 24.23 36.25
CA GLU A 101 -13.10 24.52 37.52
C GLU A 101 -12.83 26.01 37.69
N LEU A 102 -12.38 26.68 36.63
CA LEU A 102 -12.17 28.14 36.62
C LEU A 102 -13.47 28.91 36.86
N SER A 103 -14.58 28.51 36.22
CA SER A 103 -15.90 29.14 36.42
C SER A 103 -16.51 28.86 37.79
N ARG A 104 -16.05 27.85 38.53
CA ARG A 104 -16.48 27.61 39.92
C ARG A 104 -15.80 28.57 40.92
N TRP A 105 -14.70 29.21 40.53
CA TRP A 105 -13.87 30.04 41.39
C TRP A 105 -13.97 31.54 41.03
N SER A 106 -14.80 31.90 40.05
CA SER A 106 -15.18 33.27 39.66
C SER A 106 -16.56 33.62 40.20
#